data_AF-A0A7V6GW98-F1
#
_entry.id   AF-A0A7V6GW98-F1
#
_cell.length_a   1.000
_cell.length_b   1.000
_cell.length_c   1.000
_cell.angle_alpha   90.00
_cell.angle_beta   90.00
_cell.angle_gamma   90.00
#
_symmetry.space_group_name_H-M   'P 1'
#
loop_
_entity.id
_entity.type
_entity.pdbx_description
1 polymer ?
#
loop_
_entity_poly.entity_id
_entity_poly.type
_entity_poly.pdbx_seq_one_letter_code
_entity_poly.pdbx_strand_id
1 'polypeptide(L)'
;MKTFIKNASRILFAYTIAAAVFTFFVIAPLNMANNTTLWLLAYSFVMFLFMFFIVSRTALSVGKSERYDPDAHPFFAKGFIYGLIAMVPYLILGLVHYLIYDNSLELGLRIFHYLFRCALGPMYFIINTLKYKWYAFAVAYSVVPIISGIWYFMGLKGIDKPELKRKLKEDEDFLK
;
A
#
# COMPACT_ATOMS: atom_id res chain seq x y z
N MET A 1 -3.71 9.86 -20.39
CA MET A 1 -4.41 9.95 -19.08
C MET A 1 -5.13 8.68 -18.64
N LYS A 2 -5.92 8.00 -19.50
CA LYS A 2 -6.67 6.79 -19.12
C LYS A 2 -5.77 5.68 -18.51
N THR A 3 -4.64 5.36 -19.16
CA THR A 3 -3.68 4.35 -18.68
C THR A 3 -3.04 4.74 -17.34
N PHE A 4 -2.73 6.02 -17.18
CA PHE A 4 -2.12 6.56 -15.96
C PHE A 4 -3.07 6.43 -14.75
N ILE A 5 -4.33 6.85 -14.91
CA ILE A 5 -5.36 6.71 -13.86
C ILE A 5 -5.57 5.23 -13.56
N LYS A 6 -5.69 4.37 -14.59
CA LYS A 6 -5.82 2.93 -14.44
C LYS A 6 -4.69 2.33 -13.59
N ASN A 7 -3.44 2.73 -13.84
CA ASN A 7 -2.28 2.20 -13.12
C ASN A 7 -2.23 2.68 -11.66
N ALA A 8 -2.53 3.96 -11.41
CA ALA A 8 -2.69 4.48 -10.04
C ALA A 8 -3.82 3.75 -9.29
N SER A 9 -4.97 3.54 -9.95
CA SER A 9 -6.12 2.83 -9.38
C SER A 9 -5.81 1.37 -9.02
N ARG A 10 -4.94 0.68 -9.78
CA ARG A 10 -4.50 -0.67 -9.42
C ARG A 10 -3.74 -0.69 -8.09
N ILE A 11 -2.84 0.28 -7.89
CA ILE A 11 -2.08 0.41 -6.64
C ILE A 11 -2.98 0.81 -5.47
N LEU A 12 -3.93 1.73 -5.71
CA LEU A 12 -4.99 2.07 -4.75
C LEU A 12 -5.75 0.81 -4.34
N PHE A 13 -6.26 0.03 -5.29
CA PHE A 13 -7.04 -1.17 -5.01
C PHE A 13 -6.23 -2.23 -4.23
N ALA A 14 -4.95 -2.42 -4.58
CA ALA A 14 -4.02 -3.27 -3.84
C ALA A 14 -3.89 -2.84 -2.37
N TYR A 15 -3.74 -1.55 -2.11
CA TYR A 15 -3.70 -1.01 -0.76
C TYR A 15 -5.06 -1.14 -0.05
N THR A 16 -6.17 -0.84 -0.74
CA THR A 16 -7.52 -0.96 -0.18
C THR A 16 -7.83 -2.38 0.25
N ILE A 17 -7.43 -3.40 -0.54
CA ILE A 17 -7.55 -4.80 -0.13
C ILE A 17 -6.82 -5.05 1.18
N ALA A 18 -5.57 -4.60 1.29
CA ALA A 18 -4.79 -4.80 2.51
C ALA A 18 -5.41 -4.10 3.73
N ALA A 19 -5.90 -2.87 3.57
CA ALA A 19 -6.62 -2.14 4.61
C ALA A 19 -7.96 -2.80 4.99
N ALA A 20 -8.70 -3.34 4.01
CA ALA A 20 -9.96 -4.05 4.26
C ALA A 20 -9.72 -5.36 5.02
N VAL A 21 -8.71 -6.14 4.63
CA VAL A 21 -8.30 -7.36 5.35
C VAL A 21 -7.87 -7.01 6.77
N PHE A 22 -7.10 -5.92 6.95
CA PHE A 22 -6.73 -5.44 8.29
C PHE A 22 -7.99 -5.17 9.12
N THR A 23 -8.93 -4.40 8.56
CA THR A 23 -10.14 -3.98 9.24
C THR A 23 -11.01 -5.15 9.66
N PHE A 24 -11.15 -6.17 8.79
CA PHE A 24 -11.99 -7.32 9.06
C PHE A 24 -11.43 -8.21 10.18
N PHE A 25 -10.10 -8.41 10.19
CA PHE A 25 -9.45 -9.33 11.13
C PHE A 25 -8.89 -8.64 12.40
N VAL A 26 -9.00 -7.31 12.54
CA VAL A 26 -8.51 -6.58 13.72
C VAL A 26 -9.23 -6.96 15.02
N ILE A 27 -10.45 -7.50 14.95
CA ILE A 27 -11.21 -7.92 16.14
C ILE A 27 -10.48 -9.05 16.89
N ALA A 28 -9.82 -9.96 16.17
CA ALA A 28 -9.11 -11.08 16.77
C ALA A 28 -7.99 -10.65 17.73
N PRO A 29 -7.01 -9.80 17.34
CA PRO A 29 -5.99 -9.31 18.26
C PRO A 29 -6.55 -8.38 19.34
N LEU A 30 -7.68 -7.69 19.11
CA LEU A 30 -8.31 -6.86 20.13
C LEU A 30 -8.86 -7.69 21.31
N ASN A 31 -9.35 -8.90 21.05
CA ASN A 31 -9.90 -9.80 22.05
C ASN A 31 -8.84 -10.64 22.81
N MET A 32 -7.55 -10.49 22.48
CA MET A 32 -6.48 -11.21 23.18
C MET A 32 -6.12 -10.50 24.50
N ALA A 33 -6.59 -11.06 25.62
CA ALA A 33 -6.66 -10.40 26.93
C ALA A 33 -5.32 -10.09 27.64
N ASN A 34 -4.20 -10.73 27.28
CA ASN A 34 -2.94 -10.56 28.04
C ASN A 34 -2.14 -9.30 27.66
N ASN A 35 -2.22 -8.83 26.41
CA ASN A 35 -1.54 -7.59 25.97
C ASN A 35 -2.09 -7.10 24.63
N THR A 36 -3.24 -6.45 24.64
CA THR A 36 -3.93 -5.96 23.43
C THR A 36 -3.04 -5.08 22.56
N THR A 37 -2.22 -4.20 23.16
CA THR A 37 -1.33 -3.31 22.41
C THR A 37 -0.24 -4.08 21.67
N LEU A 38 0.40 -5.05 22.32
CA LEU A 38 1.43 -5.88 21.69
C LEU A 38 0.85 -6.71 20.55
N TRP A 39 -0.32 -7.32 20.75
CA TRP A 39 -1.01 -8.08 19.72
C TRP A 39 -1.43 -7.23 18.54
N LEU A 40 -1.94 -6.02 18.78
CA LEU A 40 -2.29 -5.08 17.72
C LEU A 40 -1.05 -4.62 16.94
N LEU A 41 0.08 -4.40 17.62
CA LEU A 41 1.35 -4.07 16.98
C LEU A 41 1.85 -5.21 16.08
N ALA A 42 1.95 -6.41 16.63
CA ALA A 42 2.38 -7.60 15.89
C ALA A 42 1.47 -7.86 14.68
N TYR A 43 0.15 -7.79 14.90
CA TYR A 43 -0.84 -7.94 13.84
C TYR A 43 -0.69 -6.88 12.75
N SER A 44 -0.56 -5.60 13.13
CA SER A 44 -0.35 -4.53 12.15
C SER A 44 0.93 -4.69 11.35
N PHE A 45 2.00 -5.23 11.96
CA PHE A 45 3.24 -5.54 11.25
C PHE A 45 3.08 -6.72 10.28
N VAL A 46 2.33 -7.76 10.62
CA VAL A 46 1.99 -8.83 9.67
C VAL A 46 1.16 -8.29 8.51
N MET A 47 0.17 -7.45 8.81
CA MET A 47 -0.65 -6.80 7.79
C MET A 47 0.13 -5.80 6.94
N PHE A 48 1.16 -5.17 7.49
CA PHE A 48 2.12 -4.37 6.74
C PHE A 48 2.86 -5.22 5.71
N LEU A 49 3.36 -6.40 6.08
CA LEU A 49 4.04 -7.30 5.17
C LEU A 49 3.09 -7.75 4.05
N PHE A 50 1.84 -8.10 4.40
CA PHE A 50 0.81 -8.44 3.42
C PHE A 50 0.56 -7.28 2.43
N MET A 51 0.35 -6.06 2.95
CA MET A 51 0.22 -4.85 2.15
C MET A 51 1.45 -4.64 1.25
N PHE A 52 2.66 -4.77 1.80
CA PHE A 52 3.91 -4.64 1.10
C PHE A 52 3.98 -5.59 -0.10
N PHE A 53 3.62 -6.87 0.07
CA PHE A 53 3.64 -7.86 -1.01
C PHE A 53 2.63 -7.57 -2.13
N ILE A 54 1.40 -7.16 -1.80
CA ILE A 54 0.39 -6.89 -2.83
C ILE A 54 0.71 -5.61 -3.58
N VAL A 55 1.11 -4.54 -2.88
CA VAL A 55 1.48 -3.26 -3.49
C VAL A 55 2.73 -3.42 -4.35
N SER A 56 3.76 -4.11 -3.85
CA SER A 56 4.99 -4.38 -4.61
C SER A 56 4.73 -5.18 -5.88
N ARG A 57 3.99 -6.30 -5.81
CA ARG A 57 3.65 -7.10 -7.00
C ARG A 57 2.84 -6.31 -8.01
N THR A 58 1.90 -5.50 -7.55
CA THR A 58 1.10 -4.63 -8.42
C THR A 58 1.97 -3.59 -9.11
N ALA A 59 2.81 -2.88 -8.36
CA ALA A 59 3.72 -1.86 -8.91
C ALA A 59 4.74 -2.47 -9.88
N LEU A 60 5.29 -3.64 -9.56
CA LEU A 60 6.17 -4.41 -10.44
C LEU A 60 5.46 -4.78 -11.75
N SER A 61 4.21 -5.26 -11.68
CA SER A 61 3.38 -5.57 -12.86
C SER A 61 3.11 -4.32 -13.70
N VAL A 62 2.84 -3.18 -13.07
CA VAL A 62 2.65 -1.90 -13.77
C VAL A 62 3.93 -1.49 -14.50
N GLY A 63 5.08 -1.53 -13.81
CA GLY A 63 6.38 -1.24 -14.43
C GLY A 63 6.68 -2.15 -15.61
N LYS A 64 6.39 -3.46 -15.49
CA LYS A 64 6.50 -4.40 -16.60
C LYS A 64 5.62 -4.00 -17.77
N SER A 65 4.33 -3.70 -17.53
CA SER A 65 3.42 -3.34 -18.61
C SER A 65 3.87 -2.08 -19.34
N GLU A 66 4.32 -1.05 -18.64
CA GLU A 66 4.77 0.20 -19.26
C GLU A 66 6.12 0.09 -19.96
N ARG A 67 6.93 -0.92 -19.62
CA ARG A 67 8.17 -1.21 -20.32
C ARG A 67 7.93 -1.67 -21.76
N TYR A 68 6.85 -2.42 -21.99
CA TYR A 68 6.49 -2.98 -23.30
C TYR A 68 5.47 -2.13 -24.06
N ASP A 69 4.93 -1.09 -23.42
CA ASP A 69 3.97 -0.18 -24.02
C ASP A 69 4.72 1.03 -24.63
N PRO A 70 4.78 1.15 -25.97
CA PRO A 70 5.50 2.23 -26.63
C PRO A 70 4.92 3.63 -26.34
N ASP A 71 3.63 3.72 -26.00
CA ASP A 71 2.95 5.00 -25.71
C ASP A 71 3.06 5.39 -24.23
N ALA A 72 3.60 4.50 -23.38
CA ALA A 72 3.62 4.72 -21.94
C ALA A 72 4.65 5.75 -21.47
N HIS A 73 5.64 6.15 -22.30
CA HIS A 73 6.74 7.06 -21.93
C HIS A 73 7.24 6.82 -20.48
N PRO A 74 7.80 5.64 -20.18
CA PRO A 74 8.14 5.28 -18.81
C PRO A 74 9.26 6.15 -18.25
N PHE A 75 9.14 6.59 -16.99
CA PHE A 75 10.22 7.21 -16.23
C PHE A 75 10.18 6.79 -14.77
N PHE A 76 11.33 6.74 -14.12
CA PHE A 76 11.49 6.12 -12.79
C PHE A 76 10.59 6.71 -11.70
N ALA A 77 10.36 8.02 -11.72
CA ALA A 77 9.51 8.68 -10.74
C ALA A 77 8.00 8.39 -10.92
N LYS A 78 7.53 7.80 -12.04
CA LYS A 78 6.09 7.46 -12.22
C LYS A 78 5.57 6.54 -11.13
N GLY A 79 6.36 5.56 -10.70
CA GLY A 79 5.97 4.65 -9.62
C GLY A 79 5.65 5.36 -8.31
N PHE A 80 6.43 6.39 -7.96
CA PHE A 80 6.17 7.23 -6.78
C PHE A 80 4.89 8.03 -6.95
N ILE A 81 4.69 8.62 -8.14
CA ILE A 81 3.48 9.40 -8.45
C ILE A 81 2.23 8.51 -8.38
N TYR A 82 2.29 7.29 -8.92
CA TYR A 82 1.18 6.34 -8.81
C TYR A 82 0.83 6.01 -7.36
N GLY A 83 1.84 5.78 -6.52
CA GLY A 83 1.62 5.55 -5.09
C GLY A 83 1.09 6.78 -4.35
N LEU A 84 1.56 7.99 -4.70
CA LEU A 84 1.02 9.24 -4.14
C LEU A 84 -0.46 9.41 -4.49
N ILE A 85 -0.81 9.24 -5.76
CA ILE A 85 -2.20 9.34 -6.23
C ILE A 85 -3.08 8.26 -5.58
N ALA A 86 -2.55 7.04 -5.43
CA ALA A 86 -3.25 5.98 -4.73
C ALA A 86 -3.54 6.32 -3.26
N MET A 87 -2.72 7.14 -2.61
CA MET A 87 -2.94 7.58 -1.24
C MET A 87 -3.83 8.82 -1.11
N VAL A 88 -4.15 9.52 -2.20
CA VAL A 88 -4.99 10.74 -2.17
C VAL A 88 -6.36 10.51 -1.49
N PRO A 89 -7.13 9.44 -1.79
CA PRO A 89 -8.41 9.22 -1.11
C PRO A 89 -8.25 9.10 0.41
N TYR A 90 -7.18 8.44 0.86
CA TYR A 90 -6.88 8.31 2.28
C TYR A 90 -6.42 9.61 2.91
N LEU A 91 -5.69 10.45 2.18
CA LEU A 91 -5.29 11.77 2.63
C LEU A 91 -6.51 12.68 2.79
N ILE A 92 -7.45 12.64 1.84
CA ILE A 92 -8.73 13.35 1.93
C ILE A 92 -9.49 12.87 3.18
N LEU A 93 -9.54 11.57 3.45
CA LEU A 93 -10.13 11.06 4.68
C LEU A 93 -9.43 11.67 5.91
N GLY A 94 -8.10 11.66 5.98
CA GLY A 94 -7.36 12.27 7.08
C GLY A 94 -7.65 13.77 7.28
N LEU A 95 -7.76 14.53 6.18
CA LEU A 95 -8.09 15.96 6.23
C LEU A 95 -9.53 16.20 6.72
N VAL A 96 -10.49 15.41 6.24
CA VAL A 96 -11.89 15.46 6.70
C VAL A 96 -11.97 15.12 8.20
N HIS A 97 -11.18 14.16 8.68
CA HIS A 97 -11.09 13.87 10.11
C HIS A 97 -10.64 15.09 10.92
N TYR A 98 -9.61 15.79 10.44
CA TYR A 98 -9.05 16.97 11.10
C TYR A 98 -10.04 18.14 11.14
N LEU A 99 -10.75 18.39 10.04
CA LEU A 99 -11.70 19.51 9.92
C LEU A 99 -12.99 19.29 10.72
N ILE A 100 -13.43 18.04 10.91
CA ILE A 100 -14.66 17.72 11.65
C ILE A 100 -14.40 17.54 13.15
N TYR A 101 -13.13 17.55 13.60
CA TYR A 101 -12.75 17.46 15.03
C TYR A 101 -13.07 18.75 15.82
N ASP A 102 -14.27 19.28 15.64
CA ASP A 102 -14.90 20.24 16.52
C ASP A 102 -16.00 19.52 17.34
N ASN A 103 -16.00 19.77 18.65
CA ASN A 103 -16.46 18.87 19.73
C ASN A 103 -17.99 18.63 19.84
N SER A 104 -18.78 18.80 18.78
CA SER A 104 -20.25 18.83 18.85
C SER A 104 -20.99 17.61 18.29
N LEU A 105 -20.32 16.69 17.56
CA LEU A 105 -20.96 15.56 16.85
C LEU A 105 -20.36 14.20 17.25
N GLU A 106 -20.72 13.68 18.43
CA GLU A 106 -20.08 12.50 19.05
C GLU A 106 -20.09 11.21 18.20
N LEU A 107 -21.15 10.96 17.42
CA LEU A 107 -21.34 9.66 16.74
C LEU A 107 -20.64 9.60 15.37
N GLY A 108 -20.72 10.67 14.58
CA GLY A 108 -20.03 10.78 13.28
C GLY A 108 -18.50 10.85 13.43
N LEU A 109 -18.02 11.54 14.46
CA LEU A 109 -16.59 11.66 14.77
C LEU A 109 -15.95 10.33 15.17
N ARG A 110 -16.64 9.49 15.95
CA ARG A 110 -16.14 8.16 16.31
C ARG A 110 -15.99 7.27 15.09
N ILE A 111 -17.02 7.18 14.24
CA ILE A 111 -16.98 6.38 13.01
C ILE A 111 -15.83 6.83 12.12
N PHE A 112 -15.66 8.13 11.95
CA PHE A 112 -14.57 8.68 11.15
C PHE A 112 -13.19 8.38 11.73
N HIS A 113 -13.03 8.51 13.05
CA HIS A 113 -11.79 8.18 13.75
C HIS A 113 -11.42 6.69 13.61
N TYR A 114 -12.40 5.79 13.69
CA TYR A 114 -12.19 4.37 13.45
C TYR A 114 -11.86 4.07 11.99
N LEU A 115 -12.57 4.67 11.04
CA LEU A 115 -12.27 4.52 9.61
C LEU A 115 -10.86 4.99 9.26
N PHE A 116 -10.40 6.11 9.83
CA PHE A 116 -9.05 6.61 9.64
C PHE A 116 -7.98 5.67 10.24
N ARG A 117 -8.21 5.17 11.46
CA ARG A 117 -7.32 4.18 12.09
C ARG A 117 -7.27 2.86 11.32
N CYS A 118 -8.40 2.42 10.77
CA CYS A 118 -8.49 1.23 9.94
C CYS A 118 -7.84 1.43 8.57
N ALA A 119 -8.02 2.61 7.97
CA ALA A 119 -7.42 2.98 6.70
C ALA A 119 -5.90 2.95 6.74
N LEU A 120 -5.28 3.44 7.82
CA LEU A 120 -3.83 3.35 8.06
C LEU A 120 -3.44 2.13 8.92
N GLY A 121 -4.35 1.17 9.09
CA GLY A 121 -4.23 0.03 9.99
C GLY A 121 -2.98 -0.82 9.74
N PRO A 122 -2.67 -1.22 8.49
CA PRO A 122 -1.40 -1.90 8.17
C PRO A 122 -0.15 -1.10 8.56
N MET A 123 -0.24 0.20 8.81
CA MET A 123 0.87 1.06 9.22
C MET A 123 0.77 1.49 10.69
N TYR A 124 -0.13 0.90 11.47
CA TYR A 124 -0.32 1.21 12.88
C TYR A 124 0.97 1.06 13.70
N PHE A 125 1.78 0.03 13.45
CA PHE A 125 3.06 -0.15 14.15
C PHE A 125 4.00 1.05 13.96
N ILE A 126 4.04 1.65 12.77
CA ILE A 126 4.84 2.86 12.48
C ILE A 126 4.32 4.03 13.32
N ILE A 127 3.00 4.26 13.26
CA ILE A 127 2.35 5.38 13.95
C ILE A 127 2.56 5.28 15.46
N ASN A 128 2.39 4.07 16.02
CA ASN A 128 2.56 3.81 17.44
C ASN A 128 4.03 3.94 17.87
N THR A 129 4.97 3.44 17.07
CA THR A 129 6.42 3.56 17.35
C THR A 129 6.85 5.02 17.40
N LEU A 130 6.30 5.85 16.51
CA LEU A 130 6.55 7.29 16.43
C LEU A 130 5.65 8.12 17.37
N LYS A 131 4.97 7.46 18.32
CA LYS A 131 4.17 8.08 19.40
C LYS A 131 3.10 9.03 18.88
N TYR A 132 2.45 8.71 17.76
CA TYR A 132 1.31 9.47 17.21
C TYR A 132 1.58 10.96 16.93
N LYS A 133 2.85 11.37 16.77
CA LYS A 133 3.17 12.75 16.38
C LYS A 133 2.76 13.01 14.92
N TRP A 134 2.59 14.27 14.54
CA TRP A 134 2.15 14.64 13.17
C TRP A 134 3.01 13.99 12.07
N TYR A 135 4.33 13.92 12.27
CA TYR A 135 5.24 13.31 11.32
C TYR A 135 5.09 11.79 11.20
N ALA A 136 4.50 11.12 12.20
CA ALA A 136 4.23 9.69 12.16
C ALA A 136 3.26 9.33 11.04
N PHE A 137 2.25 10.18 10.86
CA PHE A 137 1.29 10.05 9.77
C PHE A 137 1.94 10.36 8.43
N ALA A 138 2.77 11.40 8.34
CA ALA A 138 3.51 11.71 7.12
C ALA A 138 4.40 10.52 6.67
N VAL A 139 5.09 9.88 7.62
CA VAL A 139 5.88 8.67 7.36
C VAL A 139 4.97 7.55 6.86
N ALA A 140 3.86 7.26 7.54
CA ALA A 140 2.91 6.23 7.10
C ALA A 140 2.39 6.50 5.67
N TYR A 141 1.95 7.72 5.36
CA TYR A 141 1.49 8.09 4.02
C TYR A 141 2.57 7.92 2.95
N SER A 142 3.85 8.10 3.29
CA SER A 142 4.96 7.97 2.34
C SER A 142 5.30 6.52 2.00
N VAL A 143 4.87 5.54 2.81
CA VAL A 143 5.27 4.14 2.62
C VAL A 143 4.78 3.57 1.28
N VAL A 144 3.50 3.77 0.95
CA VAL A 144 2.92 3.27 -0.31
C VAL A 144 3.59 3.90 -1.55
N PRO A 145 3.80 5.25 -1.61
CA PRO A 145 4.65 5.88 -2.64
C PRO A 145 6.04 5.26 -2.76
N ILE A 146 6.74 5.02 -1.65
CA ILE A 146 8.10 4.49 -1.66
C ILE A 146 8.12 3.05 -2.19
N ILE A 147 7.23 2.18 -1.67
CA ILE A 147 7.12 0.78 -2.14
C ILE A 147 6.77 0.77 -3.63
N SER A 148 5.76 1.53 -4.03
CA SER A 148 5.33 1.61 -5.43
C SER A 148 6.46 2.09 -6.34
N GLY A 149 7.20 3.14 -5.94
CA GLY A 149 8.34 3.67 -6.67
C GLY A 149 9.44 2.65 -6.91
N ILE A 150 9.89 1.98 -5.84
CA ILE A 150 10.96 0.97 -5.91
C ILE A 150 10.55 -0.20 -6.80
N TRP A 151 9.37 -0.78 -6.58
CA TRP A 151 8.96 -1.99 -7.30
C TRP A 151 8.56 -1.71 -8.75
N TYR A 152 7.96 -0.57 -9.04
CA TYR A 152 7.75 -0.10 -10.41
C TYR A 152 9.07 0.02 -11.17
N PHE A 153 10.09 0.64 -10.55
CA PHE A 153 11.43 0.76 -11.12
C PHE A 153 12.06 -0.61 -11.43
N MET A 154 11.93 -1.57 -10.51
CA MET A 154 12.41 -2.94 -10.75
C MET A 154 11.72 -3.59 -11.95
N GLY A 155 10.42 -3.33 -12.13
CA GLY A 155 9.63 -3.83 -13.26
C GLY A 155 10.08 -3.21 -14.59
N LEU A 156 10.37 -1.91 -14.59
CA LEU A 156 10.93 -1.22 -15.75
C LEU A 156 12.31 -1.74 -16.14
N LYS A 157 13.18 -2.03 -15.16
CA LYS A 157 14.51 -2.58 -15.44
C LYS A 157 14.49 -4.04 -15.90
N GLY A 158 13.40 -4.77 -15.66
CA GLY A 158 13.29 -6.17 -16.01
C GLY A 158 14.26 -7.05 -15.23
N ILE A 159 14.36 -6.83 -13.92
CA ILE A 159 15.18 -7.65 -13.00
C ILE A 159 14.73 -9.13 -12.99
N ASP A 160 13.57 -9.42 -13.58
CA ASP A 160 12.98 -10.75 -13.76
C ASP A 160 13.49 -11.50 -15.02
N LYS A 161 14.38 -10.90 -15.82
CA LYS A 161 15.02 -11.56 -16.98
C LYS A 161 15.73 -12.89 -16.69
N PRO A 162 16.30 -13.18 -15.50
CA PRO A 162 16.95 -14.47 -15.25
C PRO A 162 15.99 -15.64 -15.37
N GLU A 163 14.75 -15.52 -14.89
CA GLU A 163 13.76 -16.61 -14.90
C GLU A 163 13.24 -16.90 -16.30
N LEU A 164 13.00 -15.88 -17.13
CA LEU A 164 12.50 -16.09 -18.50
C LEU A 164 13.56 -16.74 -19.39
N LYS A 165 14.83 -16.32 -19.28
CA LYS A 165 15.94 -16.98 -19.98
C LYS A 165 16.15 -18.41 -19.49
N ARG A 166 15.92 -18.68 -18.19
CA ARG A 166 16.03 -20.03 -17.64
C ARG A 166 14.91 -20.95 -18.15
N LYS A 167 13.66 -20.48 -18.16
CA LYS A 167 12.51 -21.23 -18.68
C LYS A 167 12.63 -21.53 -20.18
N LEU A 168 13.00 -20.54 -20.98
CA LEU A 168 13.22 -20.75 -22.42
C LEU A 168 14.33 -21.76 -22.69
N LYS A 169 15.38 -21.76 -21.85
CA LYS A 169 16.47 -22.75 -21.95
C LYS A 169 16.03 -24.14 -21.51
N GLU A 170 15.23 -24.26 -20.44
CA GLU A 170 14.62 -25.52 -19.99
C GLU A 170 13.68 -26.10 -21.07
N ASP A 171 12.89 -25.26 -21.75
CA ASP A 171 12.01 -25.69 -22.85
C ASP A 171 12.82 -26.12 -24.10
N GLU A 172 13.89 -25.40 -24.46
CA GLU A 172 14.80 -25.78 -25.55
C GLU A 172 15.55 -27.09 -25.26
N ASP A 173 15.94 -27.31 -24.00
CA ASP A 173 16.62 -28.54 -23.57
C ASP A 173 15.64 -29.73 -23.47
N PHE A 174 14.34 -29.50 -23.25
CA PHE A 174 13.29 -30.54 -23.28
C PHE A 174 12.95 -31.01 -24.70
N LEU A 175 13.15 -30.16 -25.70
CA LEU A 175 12.84 -30.44 -27.11
C LEU A 175 14.00 -31.11 -27.87
N LYS A 176 15.15 -31.35 -27.23
CA LYS A 176 16.32 -32.06 -27.79
C LYS A 176 16.43 -33.48 -27.24
#